data_AF-A0A352EFV3-F1
#
_entry.id   AF-A0A352EFV3-F1
#
_cell.length_a   1.000
_cell.length_b   1.000
_cell.length_c   1.000
_cell.angle_alpha   90.00
_cell.angle_beta   90.00
_cell.angle_gamma   90.00
#
_symmetry.space_group_name_H-M   'P 1'
#
loop_
_entity.id
_entity.type
_entity.pdbx_description
1 polymer ?
#
loop_
_entity_poly.entity_id
_entity_poly.type
_entity_poly.pdbx_seq_one_letter_code
_entity_poly.pdbx_strand_id
1 'polypeptide(L)'
;HELNEMTHTFKKVSNYHVAAEEHNGEIIFTRQLKPGGTAHSFGLHVAKLAGIPSYVLHRAERVLDRLEKQTKSEAKANPENNNSPQLNFFSLDRPELEDLASELEMLNLDELKPIEALMLLSTFKEKLAKK
;
A
#
# COMPACT_ATOMS: atom_id res chain seq x y z
N HIS A 1 -5.60 -11.71 4.80
CA HIS A 1 -6.88 -11.92 4.07
C HIS A 1 -6.78 -13.14 3.15
N GLU A 2 -5.64 -13.30 2.51
CA GLU A 2 -5.25 -14.36 1.58
C GLU A 2 -5.22 -15.75 2.25
N LEU A 3 -4.69 -15.86 3.46
CA LEU A 3 -4.71 -17.12 4.21
C LEU A 3 -6.10 -17.48 4.72
N ASN A 4 -7.02 -16.52 4.85
CA ASN A 4 -8.38 -16.82 5.27
C ASN A 4 -9.08 -17.72 4.23
N GLU A 5 -8.81 -17.47 2.94
CA GLU A 5 -9.36 -18.20 1.78
C GLU A 5 -8.95 -19.68 1.75
N MET A 6 -7.85 -20.06 2.43
CA MET A 6 -7.41 -21.45 2.48
C MET A 6 -8.45 -22.39 3.11
N THR A 7 -9.36 -21.85 3.93
CA THR A 7 -10.48 -22.62 4.51
C THR A 7 -11.46 -23.14 3.45
N HIS A 8 -11.51 -22.52 2.26
CA HIS A 8 -12.35 -22.98 1.15
C HIS A 8 -11.72 -24.16 0.40
N THR A 9 -10.39 -24.20 0.31
CA THR A 9 -9.66 -25.24 -0.41
C THR A 9 -9.35 -26.45 0.46
N PHE A 10 -9.02 -26.25 1.74
CA PHE A 10 -8.52 -27.31 2.62
C PHE A 10 -9.47 -27.58 3.79
N LYS A 11 -10.11 -28.76 3.77
CA LYS A 11 -11.09 -29.21 4.80
C LYS A 11 -10.57 -29.24 6.24
N LYS A 12 -9.25 -29.30 6.44
CA LYS A 12 -8.62 -29.34 7.77
C LYS A 12 -8.15 -27.96 8.28
N VAL A 13 -8.35 -26.90 7.49
CA VAL A 13 -7.97 -25.54 7.87
C VAL A 13 -9.17 -24.85 8.49
N SER A 14 -8.96 -24.12 9.57
CA SER A 14 -9.99 -23.32 10.23
C SER A 14 -9.38 -22.02 10.70
N ASN A 15 -10.05 -20.90 10.39
CA ASN A 15 -9.58 -19.59 10.82
C ASN A 15 -10.11 -19.25 12.21
N TYR A 16 -9.25 -18.61 12.99
CA TYR A 16 -9.59 -17.97 14.25
C TYR A 16 -8.88 -16.64 14.32
N HIS A 17 -9.48 -15.67 15.00
CA HIS A 17 -8.87 -14.37 15.27
C HIS A 17 -9.09 -13.96 16.72
N VAL A 18 -8.25 -13.06 17.20
CA VAL A 18 -8.44 -12.42 18.51
C VAL A 18 -9.37 -11.23 18.32
N ALA A 19 -10.47 -11.23 19.06
CA ALA A 19 -11.48 -10.19 18.98
C ALA A 19 -10.95 -8.84 19.51
N ALA A 20 -11.37 -7.78 18.82
CA ALA A 20 -11.15 -6.40 19.21
C ALA A 20 -12.44 -5.62 18.97
N GLU A 21 -12.74 -4.65 19.83
CA GLU A 21 -13.93 -3.81 19.77
C GLU A 21 -13.51 -2.35 19.68
N GLU A 22 -14.23 -1.55 18.89
CA GLU A 22 -13.99 -0.13 18.79
C GLU A 22 -14.93 0.63 19.72
N HIS A 23 -14.38 1.49 20.56
CA HIS A 23 -15.14 2.33 21.47
C HIS A 23 -14.54 3.74 21.47
N ASN A 24 -15.32 4.74 21.05
CA ASN A 24 -14.92 6.15 20.98
C ASN A 24 -13.61 6.40 20.18
N GLY A 25 -13.38 5.65 19.10
CA GLY A 25 -12.16 5.79 18.28
C GLY A 25 -10.90 5.20 18.93
N GLU A 26 -11.06 4.41 19.99
CA GLU A 26 -10.04 3.57 20.59
C GLU A 26 -10.40 2.09 20.41
N ILE A 27 -9.37 1.26 20.23
CA ILE A 27 -9.54 -0.19 20.06
C ILE A 27 -9.26 -0.89 21.38
N ILE A 28 -10.22 -1.70 21.82
CA ILE A 28 -10.14 -2.53 23.00
C ILE A 28 -9.95 -3.98 22.56
N PHE A 29 -8.78 -4.55 22.87
CA PHE A 29 -8.50 -5.96 22.62
C PHE A 29 -9.09 -6.81 23.75
N THR A 30 -10.18 -7.52 23.45
CA THR A 30 -10.92 -8.34 24.45
C THR A 30 -10.20 -9.65 24.77
N ARG A 31 -9.10 -9.96 24.07
CA ARG A 31 -8.28 -11.18 24.21
C ARG A 31 -9.08 -12.48 24.05
N GLN A 32 -10.25 -12.40 23.43
CA GLN A 32 -11.11 -13.53 23.18
C GLN A 32 -10.79 -14.12 21.80
N LEU A 33 -10.54 -15.43 21.74
CA LEU A 33 -10.41 -16.14 20.46
C LEU A 33 -11.81 -16.40 19.90
N LYS A 34 -12.10 -15.92 18.68
CA LYS A 34 -13.35 -16.15 17.97
C LYS A 34 -13.11 -16.89 16.65
N PRO A 35 -14.03 -17.77 16.22
CA PRO A 35 -13.92 -18.43 14.92
C PRO A 35 -14.06 -17.40 13.78
N GLY A 36 -13.44 -17.71 12.64
CA GLY A 36 -13.41 -16.86 11.45
C GLY A 36 -12.11 -16.09 11.27
N GLY A 37 -11.89 -15.59 10.05
CA GLY A 37 -10.76 -14.72 9.73
C GLY A 37 -10.99 -13.28 10.18
N THR A 38 -9.92 -12.50 10.29
CA THR A 38 -10.06 -11.05 10.53
C THR A 38 -10.44 -10.32 9.24
N ALA A 39 -11.40 -9.39 9.34
CA ALA A 39 -11.80 -8.50 8.24
C ALA A 39 -10.94 -7.23 8.16
N HIS A 40 -10.33 -6.83 9.28
CA HIS A 40 -9.65 -5.53 9.41
C HIS A 40 -8.25 -5.68 10.01
N SER A 41 -7.33 -4.85 9.52
CA SER A 41 -5.98 -4.73 10.05
C SER A 41 -5.93 -3.56 11.03
N PHE A 42 -5.43 -3.79 12.25
CA PHE A 42 -5.39 -2.78 13.30
C PHE A 42 -4.04 -2.04 13.40
N GLY A 43 -3.19 -2.11 12.36
CA GLY A 43 -1.82 -1.61 12.38
C GLY A 43 -1.71 -0.11 12.72
N LEU A 44 -2.50 0.76 12.08
CA LEU A 44 -2.50 2.19 12.39
C LEU A 44 -2.98 2.49 13.82
N HIS A 45 -3.93 1.71 14.32
CA HIS A 45 -4.44 1.87 15.69
C HIS A 45 -3.39 1.48 16.72
N VAL A 46 -2.67 0.38 16.51
CA VAL A 46 -1.54 -0.03 17.36
C VAL A 46 -0.41 1.01 17.29
N ALA A 47 -0.12 1.56 16.11
CA ALA A 47 0.87 2.63 15.95
C ALA A 47 0.47 3.91 16.71
N LYS A 48 -0.82 4.28 16.71
CA LYS A 48 -1.35 5.39 17.51
C LYS A 48 -1.16 5.13 19.01
N LEU A 49 -1.48 3.93 19.48
CA LEU A 49 -1.26 3.52 20.88
C LEU A 49 0.23 3.51 21.27
N ALA A 50 1.12 3.20 20.33
CA ALA A 50 2.57 3.24 20.51
C ALA A 50 3.15 4.67 20.55
N GLY A 51 2.32 5.70 20.40
CA GLY A 51 2.74 7.10 20.45
C GLY A 51 3.42 7.59 19.17
N ILE A 52 3.19 6.93 18.04
CA ILE A 52 3.70 7.38 16.75
C ILE A 52 3.12 8.77 16.42
N PRO A 53 3.95 9.74 15.96
CA PRO A 53 3.47 11.09 15.67
C PRO A 53 2.31 11.13 14.69
N SER A 54 1.37 12.04 14.93
CA SER A 54 0.14 12.17 14.13
C SER A 54 0.42 12.36 12.64
N TYR A 55 1.40 13.16 12.25
CA TYR A 55 1.73 13.40 10.83
C TYR A 55 2.18 12.12 10.10
N VAL A 56 2.81 11.18 10.81
CA VAL A 56 3.19 9.86 10.27
C VAL A 56 1.95 9.02 10.04
N LEU A 57 1.04 8.99 11.02
CA LEU A 57 -0.23 8.25 10.92
C LEU A 57 -1.08 8.73 9.75
N HIS A 58 -1.21 10.05 9.56
CA HIS A 58 -1.96 10.63 8.43
C HIS A 58 -1.33 10.24 7.09
N ARG A 59 0.01 10.25 6.98
CA ARG A 59 0.68 9.80 5.75
C ARG A 59 0.42 8.31 5.51
N ALA A 60 0.51 7.48 6.55
CA ALA A 60 0.27 6.04 6.44
C ALA A 60 -1.16 5.74 5.99
N GLU A 61 -2.15 6.50 6.48
CA GLU A 61 -3.56 6.38 6.07
C GLU A 61 -3.75 6.67 4.58
N ARG A 62 -3.14 7.75 4.06
CA ARG A 62 -3.19 8.03 2.60
C ARG A 62 -2.51 6.94 1.76
N VAL A 63 -1.44 6.35 2.27
CA VAL A 63 -0.75 5.24 1.57
C VAL A 63 -1.63 4.01 1.57
N LEU A 64 -2.27 3.68 2.70
CA LEU A 64 -3.22 2.57 2.81
C LEU A 64 -4.37 2.73 1.82
N ASP A 65 -5.00 3.91 1.77
CA ASP A 65 -6.07 4.22 0.81
C ASP A 65 -5.66 3.98 -0.64
N ARG A 66 -4.42 4.33 -0.99
CA ARG A 66 -3.89 4.12 -2.34
C ARG A 66 -3.72 2.63 -2.63
N LEU A 67 -3.15 1.87 -1.69
CA LEU A 67 -2.91 0.44 -1.83
C LEU A 67 -4.23 -0.34 -1.94
N GLU A 68 -5.22 -0.03 -1.10
CA GLU A 68 -6.53 -0.68 -1.15
C GLU A 68 -7.26 -0.42 -2.50
N LYS A 69 -7.12 0.78 -3.06
CA LYS A 69 -7.66 1.10 -4.38
C LYS A 69 -6.98 0.33 -5.51
N GLN A 70 -5.66 0.15 -5.44
CA GLN A 70 -4.92 -0.67 -6.42
C GLN A 70 -5.37 -2.13 -6.37
N THR A 71 -5.44 -2.73 -5.17
CA THR A 71 -5.91 -4.13 -5.01
C THR A 71 -7.32 -4.33 -5.54
N LYS A 72 -8.24 -3.40 -5.29
CA LYS A 72 -9.62 -3.45 -5.83
C LYS A 72 -9.68 -3.32 -7.35
N SER A 73 -8.71 -2.66 -7.97
CA SER A 73 -8.66 -2.46 -9.42
C SER A 73 -8.09 -3.67 -10.14
N GLU A 74 -7.05 -4.30 -9.57
CA GLU A 74 -6.46 -5.55 -10.07
C GLU A 74 -7.43 -6.74 -9.95
N ALA A 75 -8.18 -6.82 -8.84
CA ALA A 75 -9.18 -7.86 -8.64
C ALA A 75 -10.36 -7.82 -9.63
N LYS A 76 -10.62 -6.68 -10.29
CA LYS A 76 -11.67 -6.53 -11.30
C LYS A 76 -11.20 -6.86 -12.72
N ALA A 77 -9.89 -6.97 -12.96
CA ALA A 77 -9.34 -7.11 -14.30
C ALA A 77 -9.20 -8.57 -14.77
N ASN A 78 -9.32 -9.57 -13.89
CA ASN A 78 -9.19 -10.96 -14.32
C ASN A 78 -9.90 -11.96 -13.36
N PRO A 79 -11.11 -12.43 -13.68
CA PRO A 79 -11.82 -13.39 -12.83
C PRO A 79 -11.40 -14.86 -13.05
N GLU A 80 -10.50 -15.15 -14.00
CA GLU A 80 -10.25 -16.52 -14.50
C GLU A 80 -8.87 -17.12 -14.12
N ASN A 81 -7.97 -16.40 -13.44
CA ASN A 81 -6.65 -16.96 -13.13
C ASN A 81 -6.55 -17.40 -11.67
N ASN A 82 -6.74 -18.70 -11.43
CA ASN A 82 -6.50 -19.42 -10.17
C ASN A 82 -4.99 -19.50 -9.82
N ASN A 83 -4.27 -18.39 -9.92
CA ASN A 83 -2.94 -18.25 -9.35
C ASN A 83 -2.97 -17.02 -8.46
N SER A 84 -2.93 -17.31 -7.15
CA SER A 84 -2.73 -16.41 -6.02
C SER A 84 -2.60 -14.92 -6.37
N PRO A 85 -3.51 -14.03 -5.89
CA PRO A 85 -3.25 -12.61 -5.90
C PRO A 85 -2.19 -12.32 -4.84
N GLN A 86 -0.93 -12.64 -5.16
CA GLN A 86 0.20 -12.17 -4.39
C GLN A 86 0.28 -10.66 -4.59
N LEU A 87 0.16 -9.91 -3.50
CA LEU A 87 0.58 -8.51 -3.43
C LEU A 87 2.01 -8.45 -3.98
N ASN A 88 2.16 -7.85 -5.15
CA ASN A 88 3.46 -7.63 -5.74
C ASN A 88 4.15 -6.51 -4.95
N PHE A 89 4.68 -6.82 -3.76
CA PHE A 89 5.38 -5.85 -2.90
C PHE A 89 6.60 -5.23 -3.62
N PHE A 90 7.10 -5.94 -4.64
CA PHE A 90 8.20 -5.52 -5.51
C PHE A 90 7.80 -4.56 -6.63
N SER A 91 6.51 -4.25 -6.85
CA SER A 91 6.11 -3.22 -7.83
C SER A 91 6.19 -1.79 -7.27
N LEU A 92 6.74 -1.63 -6.05
CA LEU A 92 7.29 -0.36 -5.58
C LEU A 92 8.51 0.07 -6.40
N ASP A 93 9.24 -0.88 -6.96
CA ASP A 93 10.25 -0.61 -7.97
C ASP A 93 9.48 -0.31 -9.25
N ARG A 94 9.44 0.97 -9.59
CA ARG A 94 8.99 1.43 -10.91
C ARG A 94 10.25 1.45 -11.78
N PRO A 95 10.62 0.35 -12.46
CA PRO A 95 11.81 0.33 -13.32
C PRO A 95 11.73 1.39 -14.42
N GLU A 96 10.50 1.82 -14.77
CA GLU A 96 10.20 2.93 -15.68
C GLU A 96 10.68 4.30 -15.17
N LEU A 97 10.89 4.44 -13.86
CA LEU A 97 11.34 5.67 -13.19
C LEU A 97 12.82 5.61 -12.79
N GLU A 98 13.49 4.46 -12.91
CA GLU A 98 14.91 4.28 -12.58
C GLU A 98 15.80 5.21 -13.43
N ASP A 99 15.48 5.29 -14.72
CA ASP A 99 16.18 6.16 -15.68
C ASP A 99 16.00 7.64 -15.32
N LEU A 100 14.80 8.03 -14.89
CA LEU A 100 14.48 9.41 -14.50
C LEU A 100 15.12 9.78 -13.17
N ALA A 101 15.17 8.84 -12.21
CA ALA A 101 15.83 9.03 -10.92
C ALA A 101 17.34 9.25 -11.12
N SER A 102 17.97 8.44 -11.96
CA SER A 102 19.40 8.57 -12.32
C SER A 102 19.69 9.91 -13.01
N GLU A 103 18.81 10.35 -13.92
CA GLU A 103 18.92 11.64 -14.63
C GLU A 103 18.82 12.83 -13.66
N LEU A 104 18.00 12.73 -12.61
CA LEU A 104 17.87 13.75 -11.56
C LEU A 104 19.05 13.78 -10.59
N GLU A 105 19.63 12.63 -10.23
CA GLU A 105 20.80 12.56 -9.34
C GLU A 105 22.06 13.17 -9.95
N MET A 106 22.20 13.08 -11.28
CA MET A 106 23.33 13.67 -12.01
C MET A 106 23.16 15.16 -12.31
N LEU A 107 22.00 15.75 -12.00
CA LEU A 107 21.68 17.11 -12.37
C LEU A 107 22.27 18.13 -11.38
N ASN A 108 23.12 19.04 -11.88
CA ASN A 108 23.65 20.14 -11.08
C ASN A 108 22.70 21.35 -11.11
N LEU A 109 21.97 21.56 -10.01
CA LEU A 109 21.00 22.65 -9.88
C LEU A 109 21.65 24.04 -9.85
N ASP A 110 22.91 24.15 -9.42
CA ASP A 110 23.60 25.44 -9.25
C ASP A 110 24.08 26.02 -10.59
N GLU A 111 24.19 25.18 -11.63
CA GLU A 111 24.64 25.57 -12.98
C GLU A 111 23.50 25.74 -13.98
N LEU A 112 22.27 25.36 -13.59
CA LEU A 112 21.10 25.39 -14.46
C LEU A 112 20.53 26.81 -14.61
N LYS A 113 20.36 27.25 -15.86
CA LYS A 113 19.63 28.50 -16.10
C LYS A 113 18.13 28.26 -15.92
N PRO A 114 17.37 29.28 -15.44
CA PRO A 114 15.93 29.15 -15.20
C PRO A 114 15.14 28.64 -16.43
N ILE A 115 15.54 29.04 -17.63
CA ILE A 115 14.88 28.59 -18.88
C ILE A 115 15.17 27.12 -19.20
N GLU A 116 16.38 26.64 -18.90
CA GLU A 116 16.79 25.25 -19.12
C GLU A 116 16.07 24.33 -18.12
N ALA A 117 15.94 24.77 -16.86
CA ALA A 117 15.17 24.05 -15.84
C ALA A 117 13.68 23.91 -16.25
N LEU A 118 13.06 24.97 -16.77
CA LEU A 118 11.67 24.91 -17.24
C LEU A 118 11.50 23.97 -18.45
N MET A 119 12.44 23.98 -19.39
CA MET A 119 12.43 23.04 -20.51
C MET A 119 12.60 21.59 -20.04
N LEU A 120 13.52 21.33 -19.12
CA LEU A 120 13.76 20.01 -18.54
C LEU A 120 12.53 19.46 -17.78
N LEU A 121 11.85 20.32 -17.01
CA LEU A 121 10.61 19.93 -16.32
C LEU A 121 9.49 19.60 -17.31
N SER A 122 9.41 20.33 -18.44
CA SER A 122 8.42 20.05 -19.48
C SER A 122 8.66 18.70 -20.16
N THR A 123 9.92 18.34 -20.45
CA THR A 123 10.27 17.06 -21.06
C THR A 123 10.03 15.89 -20.10
N PHE A 124 10.33 16.04 -18.81
CA PHE A 124 10.00 15.04 -17.79
C PHE A 124 8.50 14.81 -17.66
N LYS A 125 7.71 15.90 -17.69
CA LYS A 125 6.25 15.81 -17.69
C LYS A 125 5.73 15.07 -18.93
N GLU A 126 6.30 15.30 -20.10
CA GLU A 126 5.94 14.55 -21.31
C GLU A 126 6.35 13.08 -21.25
N LYS A 127 7.57 12.77 -20.76
CA LYS A 127 8.04 11.38 -20.56
C LYS A 127 7.10 10.60 -19.63
N LEU A 128 6.55 11.26 -18.60
CA LEU A 128 5.58 10.67 -17.68
C LEU A 128 4.14 10.59 -18.24
N ALA A 129 3.79 11.39 -19.26
CA ALA A 129 2.44 11.46 -19.83
C ALA A 129 2.26 10.64 -21.12
N LYS A 130 3.35 10.36 -21.86
CA LYS A 130 3.35 9.60 -23.12
C LYS A 130 3.43 8.07 -22.94
N LYS A 131 3.36 7.56 -21.70
CA LYS A 131 3.41 6.13 -21.40
C LYS A 131 2.30 5.73 -20.44
#